data_AF-A0A1X0SEX1-F1
#
_entry.id   AF-A0A1X0SEX1-F1
#
_cell.length_a   1.000
_cell.length_b   1.000
_cell.length_c   1.000
_cell.angle_alpha   90.00
_cell.angle_beta   90.00
_cell.angle_gamma   90.00
#
_symmetry.space_group_name_H-M   'P 1'
#
loop_
_entity.id
_entity.type
_entity.pdbx_description
1 polymer ?
#
loop_
_entity_poly.entity_id
_entity_poly.type
_entity_poly.pdbx_seq_one_letter_code
_entity_poly.pdbx_strand_id
1 'polypeptide(L)'
;MDSLTQKFTDLSVKKGTVHNFLKAEYNFSFRKLTTQPAARNSPAKIQERMNWVKKWTATDMNYLENCIFVDESGFNINMRSPSGWSLKG
;
A
#
# COMPACT_ATOMS: atom_id res chain seq x y z
N MET A 1 4.20 4.19 20.55
CA MET A 1 4.51 5.38 21.37
C MET A 1 5.65 5.04 22.30
N ASP A 2 5.54 3.92 23.01
CA ASP A 2 6.52 3.46 24.02
C ASP A 2 7.98 3.44 23.53
N SER A 3 8.26 2.89 22.34
CA SER A 3 9.62 2.90 21.77
C SER A 3 10.15 4.30 21.40
N LEU A 4 9.26 5.26 21.12
CA LEU A 4 9.64 6.65 20.82
C LEU A 4 9.82 7.45 22.10
N THR A 5 8.94 7.28 23.09
CA THR A 5 9.06 7.93 24.41
C THR A 5 10.24 7.40 25.21
N GLN A 6 10.73 6.19 24.97
CA GLN A 6 11.96 5.70 25.60
C GLN A 6 13.22 6.42 25.10
N LYS A 7 13.25 6.85 23.83
CA LYS A 7 14.37 7.63 23.26
C LYS A 7 14.27 9.13 23.56
N PHE A 8 13.06 9.60 23.84
CA PHE A 8 12.76 10.98 24.20
C PHE A 8 11.95 10.98 25.49
N THR A 9 12.62 10.69 26.60
CA THR A 9 11.98 10.53 27.92
C THR A 9 11.24 11.77 28.38
N ASP A 10 11.67 12.95 27.93
CA ASP A 10 11.06 14.24 28.28
C ASP A 10 9.95 14.66 27.31
N LEU A 11 9.76 13.91 26.22
CA LEU A 11 8.80 14.24 25.18
C LEU A 11 7.40 13.76 25.55
N SER A 12 6.65 14.64 26.23
CA SER A 12 5.22 14.44 26.48
C SER A 12 4.38 15.05 25.36
N VAL A 13 4.06 14.25 24.33
CA VAL A 13 3.22 14.68 23.21
C VAL A 13 1.85 14.02 23.28
N LYS A 14 0.80 14.85 23.34
CA LYS A 14 -0.58 14.37 23.25
C LYS A 14 -0.87 13.84 21.85
N LYS A 15 -1.65 12.77 21.75
CA LYS A 15 -2.10 12.19 20.45
C LYS A 15 -2.75 13.23 19.53
N GLY A 16 -3.53 14.16 20.11
CA GLY A 16 -4.16 15.26 19.36
C GLY A 16 -3.14 16.24 18.76
N THR A 17 -2.03 16.50 19.44
CA THR A 17 -0.94 17.35 18.92
C THR A 17 -0.30 16.73 17.68
N VAL A 18 -0.01 15.41 17.71
CA VAL A 18 0.51 14.70 16.53
C VAL A 18 -0.48 14.74 15.36
N HIS A 19 -1.76 14.50 15.63
CA HIS A 19 -2.81 14.57 14.61
C HIS A 19 -2.87 15.96 13.96
N ASN A 20 -2.87 17.02 14.77
CA ASN A 20 -2.95 18.40 14.26
C ASN A 20 -1.70 18.79 13.51
N PHE A 21 -0.52 18.40 14.00
CA PHE A 21 0.75 18.62 13.30
C PHE A 21 0.77 17.96 11.92
N LEU A 22 0.38 16.68 11.83
CA LEU A 22 0.30 15.96 10.55
C LEU A 22 -0.68 16.64 9.59
N LYS A 23 -1.83 17.11 10.09
CA LYS A 23 -2.87 17.74 9.26
C LYS A 23 -2.52 19.17 8.83
N ALA A 24 -1.99 19.99 9.74
CA ALA A 24 -1.78 21.43 9.53
C ALA A 24 -0.39 21.75 8.97
N GLU A 25 0.67 21.18 9.55
CA GLU A 25 2.05 21.49 9.18
C GLU A 25 2.52 20.64 8.00
N TYR A 26 2.16 19.35 8.00
CA TYR A 26 2.65 18.41 6.99
C TYR A 26 1.68 18.22 5.82
N ASN A 27 0.49 18.84 5.87
CA ASN A 27 -0.58 18.67 4.87
C ASN A 27 -0.92 17.19 4.62
N PHE A 28 -1.05 16.37 5.66
CA PHE A 28 -1.54 15.00 5.51
C PHE A 28 -3.05 14.90 5.74
N SER A 29 -3.64 13.88 5.16
CA SER A 29 -5.05 13.52 5.30
C SER A 29 -5.17 12.03 5.58
N PHE A 30 -6.13 11.65 6.42
CA PHE A 30 -6.43 10.25 6.70
C PHE A 30 -7.36 9.73 5.62
N ARG A 31 -6.91 8.75 4.84
CA ARG A 31 -7.62 8.21 3.67
C ARG A 31 -7.51 6.69 3.61
N LYS A 32 -8.35 6.06 2.79
CA LYS A 32 -8.19 4.66 2.42
C LYS A 32 -6.95 4.53 1.52
N LEU A 33 -6.04 3.65 1.90
CA LEU A 33 -4.81 3.34 1.22
C LEU A 33 -4.94 1.99 0.51
N THR A 34 -4.26 1.86 -0.62
CA THR A 34 -4.05 0.58 -1.29
C THR A 34 -2.59 0.22 -1.12
N THR A 35 -2.29 -0.76 -0.28
CA THR A 35 -0.92 -1.25 -0.11
C THR A 35 -0.54 -2.14 -1.27
N GLN A 36 0.70 -2.01 -1.73
CA GLN A 36 1.27 -2.83 -2.77
C GLN A 36 2.52 -3.52 -2.21
N PRO A 37 2.79 -4.79 -2.56
CA PRO A 37 4.02 -5.44 -2.15
C PRO A 37 5.24 -4.65 -2.62
N ALA A 38 6.21 -4.40 -1.74
CA ALA A 38 7.41 -3.63 -2.10
C ALA A 38 8.16 -4.25 -3.29
N ALA A 39 8.19 -5.58 -3.35
CA ALA A 39 8.78 -6.34 -4.46
C ALA A 39 8.19 -5.99 -5.83
N ARG A 40 6.94 -5.50 -5.89
CA ARG A 40 6.27 -5.09 -7.14
C ARG A 40 7.03 -4.01 -7.90
N ASN A 41 7.70 -3.10 -7.19
CA ASN A 41 8.44 -1.98 -7.76
C ASN A 41 9.92 -2.29 -8.01
N SER A 42 10.36 -3.55 -7.81
CA SER A 42 11.72 -3.93 -8.18
C SER A 42 11.88 -3.86 -9.71
N PRO A 43 13.01 -3.35 -10.23
CA PRO A 43 13.26 -3.29 -11.67
C PRO A 43 13.10 -4.63 -12.37
N ALA A 44 13.53 -5.72 -11.71
CA ALA A 44 13.37 -7.08 -12.19
C ALA A 44 11.88 -7.46 -12.37
N LYS A 45 11.03 -7.24 -11.35
CA LYS A 45 9.58 -7.56 -11.45
C LYS A 45 8.86 -6.67 -12.46
N ILE A 46 9.28 -5.43 -12.64
CA ILE A 46 8.75 -4.55 -13.68
C ILE A 46 9.08 -5.13 -15.07
N GLN A 47 10.34 -5.54 -15.30
CA GLN A 47 10.76 -6.13 -16.56
C GLN A 47 10.06 -7.47 -16.84
N GLU A 48 9.93 -8.34 -15.83
CA GLU A 48 9.21 -9.61 -15.94
C GLU A 48 7.75 -9.39 -16.39
N ARG A 49 7.05 -8.42 -15.77
CA ARG A 49 5.68 -8.07 -16.16
C ARG A 49 5.60 -7.54 -17.59
N MET A 50 6.54 -6.69 -17.99
CA MET A 50 6.58 -6.17 -19.36
C MET A 50 6.78 -7.30 -20.37
N ASN A 51 7.71 -8.21 -20.11
CA ASN A 51 7.99 -9.36 -20.97
C ASN A 51 6.79 -10.30 -21.05
N TRP A 52 6.12 -10.54 -19.92
CA TRP A 52 4.91 -11.36 -19.86
C TRP A 52 3.78 -10.76 -20.72
N VAL A 53 3.51 -9.45 -20.59
CA VAL A 53 2.51 -8.76 -21.42
C VAL A 53 2.87 -8.88 -22.90
N LYS A 54 4.11 -8.56 -23.29
CA LYS A 54 4.57 -8.68 -24.68
C LYS A 54 4.36 -10.08 -25.26
N LYS A 55 4.70 -11.12 -24.48
CA LYS A 55 4.55 -12.52 -24.89
C LYS A 55 3.09 -12.86 -25.22
N TRP A 56 2.15 -12.48 -24.36
CA TRP A 56 0.74 -12.84 -24.53
C TRP A 56 -0.01 -11.93 -25.48
N THR A 57 0.35 -10.66 -25.59
CA THR A 57 -0.19 -9.75 -26.62
C THR A 57 0.18 -10.20 -28.03
N ALA A 58 1.28 -10.94 -28.20
CA ALA A 58 1.64 -11.53 -29.49
C ALA A 58 0.82 -12.78 -29.87
N THR A 59 -0.05 -13.26 -28.97
CA THR A 59 -0.93 -14.42 -29.19
C THR A 59 -2.37 -13.95 -29.41
N ASP A 60 -3.22 -14.74 -30.06
CA ASP A 60 -4.67 -14.50 -30.22
C ASP A 60 -5.48 -14.81 -28.93
N MET A 61 -4.84 -14.63 -27.76
CA MET A 61 -5.47 -14.93 -26.47
C MET A 61 -6.45 -13.82 -26.09
N ASN A 62 -7.75 -14.10 -26.21
CA ASN A 62 -8.79 -13.25 -25.65
C ASN A 62 -8.98 -13.52 -24.14
N TYR A 63 -8.53 -12.58 -23.30
CA TYR A 63 -8.66 -12.67 -21.83
C TYR A 63 -10.11 -12.77 -21.32
N LEU A 64 -11.09 -12.32 -22.10
CA LEU A 64 -12.50 -12.34 -21.69
C LEU A 64 -13.20 -13.65 -22.07
N GLU A 65 -12.70 -14.36 -23.08
CA GLU A 65 -13.36 -15.55 -23.63
C GLU A 65 -12.60 -16.85 -23.32
N ASN A 66 -11.26 -16.78 -23.22
CA ASN A 66 -10.40 -17.96 -23.19
C ASN A 66 -9.61 -18.12 -21.87
N CYS A 67 -9.94 -17.38 -20.80
CA CYS A 67 -9.18 -17.40 -19.55
C CYS A 67 -10.04 -17.71 -18.32
N ILE A 68 -9.57 -18.67 -17.51
CA ILE A 68 -10.08 -18.94 -16.16
C ILE A 68 -9.02 -18.48 -15.16
N PHE A 69 -9.38 -17.54 -14.31
CA PHE A 69 -8.51 -17.10 -13.22
C PHE A 69 -8.73 -17.98 -11.99
N VAL A 70 -7.67 -18.68 -11.59
CA VAL A 70 -7.65 -19.44 -10.34
C VAL A 70 -6.70 -18.72 -9.39
N ASP A 71 -7.25 -18.21 -8.30
CA ASP A 71 -6.49 -17.62 -7.21
C ASP A 71 -7.08 -18.08 -5.88
N GLU A 72 -6.22 -18.23 -4.88
CA GLU A 72 -6.66 -18.59 -3.54
C GLU A 72 -7.18 -17.34 -2.84
N SER A 73 -8.47 -17.33 -2.49
CA SER A 73 -9.02 -16.25 -1.69
C SER A 73 -8.58 -16.40 -0.24
N GLY A 74 -7.53 -15.67 0.14
CA GLY A 74 -7.09 -15.57 1.53
C GLY A 74 -8.08 -14.75 2.38
N PHE A 75 -8.90 -15.41 3.19
CA PHE A 75 -9.72 -14.73 4.20
C PHE A 75 -8.89 -14.49 5.47
N ASN A 76 -8.60 -13.23 5.78
CA ASN A 76 -7.93 -12.85 7.02
C ASN A 76 -8.93 -12.29 8.03
N ILE A 77 -9.18 -13.02 9.12
CA ILE A 77 -10.08 -12.63 10.23
C ILE A 77 -9.67 -11.32 10.93
N ASN A 78 -8.40 -10.92 10.78
CA ASN A 78 -7.84 -9.69 11.33
C ASN A 78 -7.74 -8.56 10.29
N MET A 79 -8.47 -8.64 9.17
CA MET A 79 -8.53 -7.53 8.22
C MET A 79 -9.03 -6.27 8.90
N ARG A 80 -8.17 -5.25 8.92
CA ARG A 80 -8.55 -3.89 9.31
C ARG A 80 -8.79 -3.06 8.05
N SER A 81 -9.65 -2.06 8.13
CA SER A 81 -9.76 -1.07 7.05
C SER A 81 -8.37 -0.53 6.75
N PRO A 82 -7.94 -0.52 5.47
CA PRO A 82 -6.59 -0.10 5.10
C PRO A 82 -6.50 1.42 5.10
N SER A 83 -6.87 2.06 6.20
CA SER A 83 -6.85 3.52 6.32
C SER A 83 -5.54 3.97 6.94
N GLY A 84 -4.99 5.07 6.41
CA GLY A 84 -3.74 5.62 6.90
C GLY A 84 -3.54 7.07 6.45
N TRP A 85 -2.43 7.65 6.89
CA TRP A 85 -2.07 9.02 6.57
C TRP A 85 -1.35 9.07 5.22
N SER A 86 -1.83 9.93 4.32
CA SER A 86 -1.20 10.24 3.04
C SER A 86 -1.09 11.76 2.87
N LEU A 87 -0.12 12.21 2.08
CA LEU A 87 -0.08 13.59 1.59
C LEU A 87 -1.45 13.99 1.05
N LYS A 88 -1.91 15.17 1.42
CA LYS A 88 -3.15 15.77 0.97
C LYS A 88 -2.99 16.14 -0.51
N GLY A 89 -3.47 15.26 -1.36
CA GLY A 89 -3.85 15.51 -2.74
C GLY A 89 -5.35 15.46 -2.90
#